data_AF-A0A6J1QTW2-F1
#
_entry.id   AF-A0A6J1QTW2-F1
#
_cell.length_a   1.000
_cell.length_b   1.000
_cell.length_c   1.000
_cell.angle_alpha   90.00
_cell.angle_beta   90.00
_cell.angle_gamma   90.00
#
_symmetry.space_group_name_H-M   'P 1'
#
loop_
_entity.id
_entity.type
_entity.pdbx_description
1 polymer ?
#
loop_
_entity_poly.entity_id
_entity_poly.type
_entity_poly.pdbx_seq_one_letter_code
_entity_poly.pdbx_strand_id
1 'polypeptide(L)'
;MAKKALERPYTGPHKVVQRISERVLNIDINGITKSVSVDLLKPAYFVLDDTAEPLSTSENILNRNVNPNPALKTYSLKKSWTRDVAVDERELDGDGDLILGDIGQGLPFKTGTFDGAVSISTLQWLCYASKTLHNPTKRLYCFFSTLYACLSRSARAVLQFYPENGEQVELITAQATKAGFYGGVVVDFPNSAKAKKMVLVLMTGGVAPLLKALGVENEDRQTVVIQEGNT
;
A
#
# COMPACT_ATOMS: atom_id res chain seq x y z
N MET A 1 -11.28 -27.64 8.28
CA MET A 1 -12.27 -26.65 7.79
C MET A 1 -11.52 -25.63 6.97
N ALA A 2 -11.80 -25.53 5.67
CA ALA A 2 -11.17 -24.52 4.80
C ALA A 2 -11.66 -23.12 5.24
N LYS A 3 -10.75 -22.25 5.67
CA LYS A 3 -11.10 -20.88 6.06
C LYS A 3 -11.47 -20.07 4.82
N LYS A 4 -12.58 -19.34 4.93
CA LYS A 4 -13.17 -18.46 3.90
C LYS A 4 -12.12 -17.44 3.44
N ALA A 5 -12.05 -17.20 2.13
CA ALA A 5 -11.14 -16.22 1.54
C ALA A 5 -11.30 -14.84 2.21
N LEU A 6 -10.19 -14.10 2.34
CA LEU A 6 -10.20 -12.73 2.84
C LEU A 6 -11.23 -11.89 2.07
N GLU A 7 -12.19 -11.34 2.80
CA GLU A 7 -13.17 -10.41 2.21
C GLU A 7 -12.45 -9.11 1.85
N ARG A 8 -12.88 -8.47 0.77
CA ARG A 8 -12.26 -7.23 0.31
C ARG A 8 -12.33 -6.19 1.44
N PRO A 9 -11.25 -5.45 1.73
CA PRO A 9 -11.22 -4.48 2.82
C PRO A 9 -12.21 -3.32 2.64
N TYR A 10 -12.85 -3.23 1.48
CA TYR A 10 -13.89 -2.28 1.14
C TYR A 10 -15.08 -3.01 0.50
N THR A 11 -16.28 -2.61 0.91
CA THR A 11 -17.57 -3.11 0.41
C THR A 11 -17.96 -2.53 -0.96
N GLY A 12 -17.03 -1.87 -1.63
CA GLY A 12 -17.21 -1.23 -2.93
C GLY A 12 -17.64 0.25 -2.84
N PRO A 13 -17.84 0.91 -3.98
CA PRO A 13 -18.28 2.29 -4.01
C PRO A 13 -19.72 2.41 -3.47
N HIS A 14 -19.92 3.27 -2.48
CA HIS A 14 -21.23 3.56 -1.91
C HIS A 14 -21.82 4.83 -2.51
N LYS A 15 -23.13 4.84 -2.75
CA LYS A 15 -23.83 6.01 -3.29
C LYS A 15 -23.89 7.10 -2.23
N VAL A 16 -23.43 8.30 -2.57
CA VAL A 16 -23.65 9.48 -1.71
C VAL A 16 -25.11 9.89 -1.84
N VAL A 17 -25.85 9.81 -0.74
CA VAL A 17 -27.26 10.20 -0.65
C VAL A 17 -27.36 11.71 -0.43
N GLN A 18 -26.53 12.25 0.46
CA GLN A 18 -26.57 13.66 0.82
C GLN A 18 -25.19 14.13 1.30
N ARG A 19 -24.80 15.33 0.90
CA ARG A 19 -23.63 16.02 1.44
C ARG A 19 -24.09 16.94 2.57
N ILE A 20 -23.74 16.62 3.81
CA ILE A 20 -24.10 17.42 4.99
C ILE A 20 -23.14 18.60 5.14
N SER A 21 -21.85 18.35 4.90
CA SER A 21 -20.80 19.37 4.88
C SER A 21 -19.69 18.98 3.90
N GLU A 22 -18.67 19.83 3.77
CA GLU A 22 -17.48 19.50 2.98
C GLU A 22 -16.79 18.20 3.45
N ARG A 23 -16.91 17.88 4.75
CA ARG A 23 -16.21 16.76 5.40
C ARG A 23 -17.12 15.60 5.81
N VAL A 24 -18.43 15.74 5.76
CA VAL A 24 -19.39 14.73 6.24
C VAL A 24 -20.41 14.40 5.15
N LEU A 25 -20.48 13.13 4.78
CA LEU A 25 -21.35 12.60 3.74
C LEU A 25 -22.29 11.55 4.33
N ASN A 26 -23.56 11.59 3.94
CA ASN A 26 -24.47 10.48 4.10
C ASN A 26 -24.35 9.56 2.88
N ILE A 27 -23.96 8.32 3.11
CA ILE A 27 -23.82 7.29 2.09
C ILE A 27 -24.83 6.17 2.30
N ASP A 28 -25.27 5.57 1.20
CA ASP A 28 -26.11 4.37 1.19
C ASP A 28 -25.23 3.12 1.21
N ILE A 29 -25.33 2.36 2.30
CA ILE A 29 -24.71 1.04 2.45
C ILE A 29 -25.84 0.02 2.56
N ASN A 30 -26.12 -0.69 1.47
CA ASN A 30 -27.12 -1.76 1.38
C ASN A 30 -28.54 -1.34 1.83
N GLY A 31 -28.97 -0.14 1.45
CA GLY A 31 -30.28 0.42 1.80
C GLY A 31 -30.31 1.15 3.15
N ILE A 32 -29.18 1.17 3.87
CA ILE A 32 -29.05 1.87 5.16
C ILE A 32 -28.24 3.14 4.93
N THR A 33 -28.83 4.29 5.25
CA THR A 33 -28.13 5.57 5.21
C THR A 33 -27.20 5.69 6.42
N LYS A 34 -25.90 5.92 6.19
CA LYS A 34 -24.89 6.14 7.24
C LYS A 34 -24.12 7.43 6.99
N SER A 35 -23.86 8.19 8.06
CA SER A 35 -23.02 9.39 8.02
C SER A 35 -21.56 9.01 8.21
N VAL A 36 -20.68 9.49 7.33
CA VAL A 36 -19.25 9.17 7.30
C VAL A 36 -18.44 10.45 7.13
N SER A 37 -17.39 10.60 7.96
CA SER A 37 -16.40 11.67 7.80
C SER A 37 -15.32 11.27 6.79
N VAL A 38 -14.89 12.25 5.98
CA VAL A 38 -13.79 12.08 5.02
C VAL A 38 -12.40 12.29 5.64
N ASP A 39 -12.29 12.71 6.91
CA ASP A 39 -11.01 13.04 7.55
C ASP A 39 -10.05 11.83 7.68
N LEU A 40 -10.59 10.61 7.74
CA LEU A 40 -9.84 9.35 7.83
C LEU A 40 -9.90 8.52 6.54
N LEU A 41 -10.51 9.06 5.48
CA LEU A 41 -10.53 8.39 4.20
C LEU A 41 -9.16 8.56 3.55
N LYS A 42 -8.50 7.43 3.26
CA LYS A 42 -7.40 7.43 2.32
C LYS A 42 -7.96 7.86 0.95
N PRO A 43 -7.28 8.77 0.22
CA PRO A 43 -7.67 9.08 -1.15
C PRO A 43 -7.82 7.78 -1.94
N ALA A 44 -9.01 7.58 -2.51
CA ALA A 44 -9.28 6.42 -3.35
C ALA A 44 -8.99 6.81 -4.80
N TYR A 45 -7.94 6.24 -5.38
CA TYR A 45 -7.62 6.38 -6.79
C TYR A 45 -8.34 5.29 -7.59
N PHE A 46 -9.18 5.71 -8.54
CA PHE A 46 -9.82 4.79 -9.47
C PHE A 46 -8.83 4.41 -10.56
N VAL A 47 -8.52 3.11 -10.68
CA VAL A 47 -7.93 2.57 -11.91
C VAL A 47 -9.09 2.43 -12.90
N LEU A 48 -9.08 3.20 -13.97
CA LEU A 48 -9.98 2.97 -15.09
C LEU A 48 -9.58 1.63 -15.71
N ASP A 49 -10.47 0.63 -15.65
CA ASP A 49 -10.34 -0.59 -16.43
C ASP A 49 -10.52 -0.23 -17.92
N ASP A 50 -9.50 -0.45 -18.74
CA ASP A 50 -9.50 -0.25 -20.20
C ASP A 50 -10.37 -1.33 -20.89
N THR A 51 -11.68 -1.34 -20.61
CA THR A 51 -12.67 -2.12 -21.37
C THR A 51 -13.84 -1.24 -21.78
N ALA A 52 -13.56 -0.22 -22.60
CA ALA A 52 -14.58 0.48 -23.37
C ALA A 52 -14.42 0.12 -24.85
N GLU A 53 -15.31 -0.75 -25.34
CA GLU A 53 -15.62 -0.89 -26.76
C GLU A 53 -16.13 0.47 -27.32
N PRO A 54 -15.73 0.89 -28.52
CA PRO A 54 -16.23 2.13 -29.11
C PRO A 54 -17.57 1.87 -29.81
N LEU A 55 -18.64 2.53 -29.37
CA LEU A 55 -19.90 2.61 -30.12
C LEU A 55 -20.06 3.99 -30.75
N SER A 56 -20.19 3.94 -32.07
CA SER A 56 -20.27 5.03 -33.04
C SER A 56 -21.69 5.54 -33.29
N THR A 57 -21.81 6.84 -33.59
CA THR A 57 -22.82 7.53 -34.45
C THR A 57 -24.28 7.52 -33.95
N SER A 58 -25.06 8.61 -33.89
CA SER A 58 -25.46 9.50 -34.99
C SER A 58 -26.34 10.67 -34.46
N GLU A 59 -26.39 11.76 -35.22
CA GLU A 59 -27.19 12.97 -35.02
C GLU A 59 -28.73 12.78 -35.13
N ASN A 60 -29.46 13.77 -34.59
CA ASN A 60 -30.86 14.23 -34.83
C ASN A 60 -31.73 14.26 -33.55
N ILE A 61 -32.57 15.23 -33.20
CA ILE A 61 -32.95 16.58 -33.69
C ILE A 61 -33.87 17.20 -32.59
N LEU A 62 -33.71 18.50 -32.35
CA LEU A 62 -34.70 19.55 -31.99
C LEU A 62 -35.67 19.45 -30.76
N ASN A 63 -35.58 20.54 -29.97
CA ASN A 63 -36.68 21.42 -29.50
C ASN A 63 -37.41 21.08 -28.18
N ARG A 64 -37.00 21.73 -27.08
CA ARG A 64 -37.93 22.41 -26.13
C ARG A 64 -37.27 23.65 -25.52
N ASN A 65 -38.02 24.75 -25.54
CA ASN A 65 -37.65 26.08 -25.09
C ASN A 65 -38.46 26.41 -23.82
N VAL A 66 -37.83 26.52 -22.63
CA VAL A 66 -38.44 27.08 -21.40
C VAL A 66 -37.38 27.71 -20.47
N ASN A 67 -37.48 29.05 -20.33
CA ASN A 67 -37.07 30.02 -19.28
C ASN A 67 -35.70 29.98 -18.54
N PRO A 68 -35.07 31.16 -18.31
CA PRO A 68 -33.79 31.27 -17.61
C PRO A 68 -33.98 31.32 -16.09
N ASN A 69 -33.33 30.43 -15.34
CA ASN A 69 -33.07 30.58 -13.91
C ASN A 69 -31.62 30.14 -13.63
N PRO A 70 -30.97 30.70 -12.60
CA PRO A 70 -29.63 31.26 -12.70
C PRO A 70 -28.57 30.15 -12.90
N ALA A 71 -27.52 30.51 -13.64
CA ALA A 71 -26.40 29.64 -13.97
C ALA A 71 -25.94 28.80 -12.77
N LEU A 72 -26.19 27.49 -12.84
CA LEU A 72 -25.34 26.51 -12.17
C LEU A 72 -23.92 26.78 -12.68
N LYS A 73 -23.02 27.19 -11.78
CA LYS A 73 -21.59 27.29 -12.09
C LYS A 73 -21.10 25.90 -12.46
N THR A 74 -21.13 25.59 -13.75
CA THR A 74 -20.42 24.46 -14.32
C THR A 74 -18.94 24.80 -14.25
N TYR A 75 -18.16 23.94 -13.61
CA TYR A 75 -16.72 24.01 -13.67
C TYR A 75 -16.29 23.88 -15.14
N SER A 76 -15.33 24.70 -15.55
CA SER A 76 -14.77 24.74 -16.89
C SER A 76 -14.42 23.34 -17.39
N LEU A 77 -15.11 22.89 -18.43
CA LEU A 77 -14.68 21.76 -19.25
C LEU A 77 -13.51 22.22 -20.12
N LYS A 78 -12.30 21.77 -19.76
CA LYS A 78 -11.29 21.18 -20.64
C LYS A 78 -9.96 21.04 -19.88
N LYS A 79 -9.71 19.85 -19.35
CA LYS A 79 -8.36 19.28 -19.40
C LYS A 79 -8.48 17.94 -20.10
N SER A 80 -7.82 17.83 -21.24
CA SER A 80 -7.57 16.57 -21.91
C SER A 80 -6.70 15.77 -20.95
N TRP A 81 -7.27 14.75 -20.33
CA TRP A 81 -6.53 13.85 -19.47
C TRP A 81 -5.95 12.75 -20.35
N THR A 82 -4.70 12.94 -20.77
CA THR A 82 -3.81 11.80 -20.98
C THR A 82 -3.55 11.14 -19.62
N ARG A 83 -3.26 9.83 -19.64
CA ARG A 83 -3.15 8.89 -18.51
C ARG A 83 -2.16 9.32 -17.41
N ASP A 84 -2.52 10.32 -16.62
CA ASP A 84 -1.71 10.74 -15.48
C ASP A 84 -2.28 10.11 -14.20
N VAL A 85 -1.44 9.29 -13.56
CA VAL A 85 -1.62 8.85 -12.17
C VAL A 85 -1.85 10.11 -11.34
N ALA A 86 -2.99 10.19 -10.64
CA ALA A 86 -3.27 11.33 -9.80
C ALA A 86 -2.30 11.30 -8.60
N VAL A 87 -1.31 12.18 -8.64
CA VAL A 87 -0.36 12.43 -7.56
C VAL A 87 -1.01 13.43 -6.60
N ASP A 88 -0.98 13.17 -5.30
CA ASP A 88 -1.33 14.19 -4.30
C ASP A 88 -0.34 15.35 -4.47
N GLU A 89 -0.83 16.58 -4.67
CA GLU A 89 0.04 17.74 -4.90
C GLU A 89 1.06 17.95 -3.76
N ARG A 90 0.80 17.40 -2.56
CA ARG A 90 1.75 17.41 -1.42
C ARG A 90 2.91 16.42 -1.56
N GLU A 91 2.78 15.39 -2.39
CA GLU A 91 3.91 14.50 -2.76
C GLU A 91 4.74 15.08 -3.92
N LEU A 92 4.22 16.09 -4.64
CA LEU A 92 4.96 16.84 -5.66
C LEU A 92 5.90 17.89 -5.06
N ASP A 93 5.70 18.28 -3.80
CA ASP A 93 6.58 19.22 -3.07
C ASP A 93 7.85 18.55 -2.48
N GLY A 94 8.04 17.25 -2.70
CA GLY A 94 9.22 16.50 -2.26
C GLY A 94 10.26 16.32 -3.37
N ASP A 95 11.55 16.41 -3.03
CA ASP A 95 12.69 16.19 -3.94
C ASP A 95 12.85 14.71 -4.42
N GLY A 96 11.75 13.99 -4.63
CA GLY A 96 11.74 12.55 -4.93
C GLY A 96 11.12 12.19 -6.27
N ASP A 97 11.72 11.21 -6.95
CA ASP A 97 11.13 10.62 -8.16
C ASP A 97 10.05 9.59 -7.80
N LEU A 98 8.93 9.63 -8.54
CA LEU A 98 7.84 8.67 -8.42
C LEU A 98 7.92 7.62 -9.53
N ILE A 99 7.79 6.35 -9.15
CA ILE A 99 7.86 5.22 -10.08
C ILE A 99 6.62 4.34 -9.89
N LEU A 100 5.92 4.08 -10.99
CA LEU A 100 4.86 3.07 -11.04
C LEU A 100 5.47 1.68 -11.15
N GLY A 101 5.27 0.82 -10.15
CA GLY A 101 5.80 -0.55 -10.18
C GLY A 101 5.12 -1.51 -9.19
N ASP A 102 5.09 -2.79 -9.56
CA ASP A 102 4.74 -3.89 -8.64
C ASP A 102 6.01 -4.47 -8.02
N ILE A 103 6.28 -4.14 -6.76
CA ILE A 103 7.47 -4.60 -6.04
C ILE A 103 7.57 -6.13 -5.93
N GLY A 104 6.47 -6.87 -6.11
CA GLY A 104 6.47 -8.34 -6.14
C GLY A 104 7.04 -8.93 -7.42
N GLN A 105 7.26 -8.12 -8.46
CA GLN A 105 7.98 -8.47 -9.69
C GLN A 105 9.48 -8.12 -9.61
N GLY A 106 9.91 -7.51 -8.50
CA GLY A 106 11.28 -7.08 -8.27
C GLY A 106 11.52 -5.60 -8.58
N LEU A 107 12.68 -5.12 -8.15
CA LEU A 107 13.07 -3.71 -8.28
C LEU A 107 14.01 -3.51 -9.49
N PRO A 108 13.67 -2.59 -10.42
CA PRO A 108 14.40 -2.43 -11.69
C PRO A 108 15.57 -1.45 -11.58
N PHE A 109 16.43 -1.60 -10.56
CA PHE A 109 17.60 -0.73 -10.36
C PHE A 109 18.92 -1.49 -10.49
N LYS A 110 20.00 -0.75 -10.71
CA LYS A 110 21.35 -1.31 -10.77
C LYS A 110 21.78 -1.80 -9.39
N THR A 111 22.71 -2.75 -9.36
CA THR A 111 23.21 -3.30 -8.10
C THR A 111 23.98 -2.23 -7.30
N GLY A 112 23.74 -2.17 -5.99
CA GLY A 112 24.41 -1.22 -5.10
C GLY A 112 24.05 0.26 -5.33
N THR A 113 22.89 0.55 -5.92
CA THR A 113 22.45 1.93 -6.20
C THR A 113 22.07 2.70 -4.93
N PHE A 114 21.52 2.03 -3.92
CA PHE A 114 20.93 2.71 -2.76
C PHE A 114 21.70 2.40 -1.47
N ASP A 115 21.86 3.43 -0.62
CA ASP A 115 22.45 3.31 0.71
C ASP A 115 21.44 2.86 1.78
N GLY A 116 20.16 2.79 1.42
CA GLY A 116 19.12 2.29 2.30
C GLY A 116 17.77 2.19 1.61
N ALA A 117 16.82 1.57 2.29
CA ALA A 117 15.43 1.48 1.85
C ALA A 117 14.47 1.61 3.04
N VAL A 118 13.34 2.27 2.82
CA VAL A 118 12.26 2.36 3.81
C VAL A 118 10.96 1.95 3.14
N SER A 119 10.17 1.14 3.84
CA SER A 119 8.83 0.77 3.41
C SER A 119 7.87 0.89 4.59
N ILE A 120 6.77 1.62 4.41
CA ILE A 120 5.76 1.82 5.45
C ILE A 120 4.44 1.22 4.98
N SER A 121 3.98 0.19 5.69
CA SER A 121 2.67 -0.42 5.46
C SER A 121 2.47 -0.97 4.03
N THR A 122 3.52 -1.53 3.42
CA THR A 122 3.44 -2.10 2.06
C THR A 122 3.63 -3.61 2.03
N LEU A 123 4.51 -4.16 2.86
CA LEU A 123 4.99 -5.53 2.73
C LEU A 123 3.89 -6.60 2.84
N GLN A 124 2.85 -6.35 3.65
CA GLN A 124 1.72 -7.26 3.84
C GLN A 124 0.94 -7.53 2.54
N TRP A 125 0.98 -6.60 1.57
CA TRP A 125 0.32 -6.81 0.28
C TRP A 125 0.99 -7.91 -0.56
N LEU A 126 2.26 -8.22 -0.33
CA LEU A 126 2.94 -9.34 -0.98
C LEU A 126 2.50 -10.71 -0.44
N CYS A 127 1.88 -10.73 0.74
CA CYS A 127 1.24 -11.93 1.29
C CYS A 127 -0.14 -12.19 0.66
N TYR A 128 -0.73 -11.20 -0.02
CA TYR A 128 -2.06 -11.30 -0.62
C TYR A 128 -2.01 -11.86 -2.05
N ALA A 129 -2.79 -12.90 -2.32
CA ALA A 129 -2.92 -13.51 -3.64
C ALA A 129 -4.34 -13.30 -4.18
N SER A 130 -4.55 -12.22 -4.94
CA SER A 130 -5.83 -11.94 -5.62
C SER A 130 -6.04 -12.76 -6.91
N LYS A 131 -4.94 -13.18 -7.54
CA LYS A 131 -4.93 -13.92 -8.81
C LYS A 131 -4.29 -15.29 -8.58
N THR A 132 -4.70 -16.28 -9.35
CA THR A 132 -4.15 -17.65 -9.30
C THR A 132 -2.64 -17.72 -9.55
N LEU A 133 -2.08 -16.73 -10.25
CA LEU A 133 -0.65 -16.64 -10.53
C LEU A 133 0.18 -16.06 -9.36
N HIS A 134 -0.46 -15.45 -8.36
CA HIS A 134 0.26 -14.82 -7.25
C HIS A 134 0.63 -15.88 -6.22
N ASN A 135 1.90 -16.29 -6.23
CA ASN A 135 2.48 -17.08 -5.15
C ASN A 135 3.22 -16.15 -4.17
N PRO A 136 2.74 -15.98 -2.92
CA PRO A 136 3.34 -15.08 -1.93
C PRO A 136 4.83 -15.34 -1.70
N THR A 137 5.22 -16.61 -1.58
CA THR A 137 6.62 -17.01 -1.36
C THR A 137 7.52 -16.53 -2.51
N LYS A 138 7.10 -16.73 -3.76
CA LYS A 138 7.88 -16.29 -4.94
C LYS A 138 7.95 -14.77 -5.03
N ARG A 139 6.84 -14.07 -4.80
CA ARG A 139 6.78 -12.60 -4.84
C ARG A 139 7.66 -11.96 -3.76
N LEU A 140 7.58 -12.47 -2.53
CA LEU A 140 8.44 -12.04 -1.43
C LEU A 140 9.91 -12.30 -1.72
N TYR A 141 10.24 -13.50 -2.23
CA TYR A 141 11.63 -13.82 -2.58
C TYR A 141 12.16 -12.92 -3.70
N CYS A 142 11.37 -12.66 -4.73
CA CYS A 142 11.73 -11.75 -5.83
C CYS A 142 11.94 -10.31 -5.34
N PHE A 143 11.05 -9.82 -4.48
CA PHE A 143 11.20 -8.51 -3.84
C PHE A 143 12.49 -8.42 -3.04
N PHE A 144 12.73 -9.36 -2.11
CA PHE A 144 13.92 -9.30 -1.26
C PHE A 144 15.22 -9.55 -2.02
N SER A 145 15.26 -10.45 -3.01
CA SER A 145 16.48 -10.70 -3.78
C SER A 145 16.89 -9.49 -4.61
N THR A 146 15.93 -8.83 -5.27
CA THR A 146 16.19 -7.61 -6.04
C THR A 146 16.48 -6.42 -5.13
N LEU A 147 15.79 -6.28 -3.99
CA LEU A 147 16.12 -5.28 -2.98
C LEU A 147 17.54 -5.45 -2.44
N TYR A 148 17.94 -6.67 -2.08
CA TYR A 148 19.30 -6.95 -1.63
C TYR A 148 20.33 -6.54 -2.68
N ALA A 149 20.08 -6.90 -3.95
CA ALA A 149 20.96 -6.55 -5.05
C ALA A 149 21.10 -5.04 -5.25
N CYS A 150 20.00 -4.28 -5.11
CA CYS A 150 19.99 -2.83 -5.30
C CYS A 150 20.67 -2.05 -4.16
N LEU A 151 20.87 -2.68 -3.00
CA LEU A 151 21.43 -2.04 -1.80
C LEU A 151 22.95 -2.17 -1.74
N SER A 152 23.62 -1.12 -1.24
CA SER A 152 25.08 -1.14 -1.00
C SER A 152 25.45 -2.08 0.16
N ARG A 153 26.74 -2.46 0.26
CA ARG A 153 27.22 -3.48 1.22
C ARG A 153 27.04 -3.14 2.71
N SER A 154 26.74 -1.89 3.05
CA SER A 154 26.52 -1.41 4.42
C SER A 154 25.14 -0.80 4.61
N ALA A 155 24.25 -1.00 3.64
CA ALA A 155 22.93 -0.43 3.63
C ALA A 155 22.00 -1.12 4.64
N ARG A 156 20.94 -0.39 5.01
CA ARG A 156 19.87 -0.89 5.87
C ARG A 156 18.54 -0.76 5.16
N ALA A 157 17.68 -1.76 5.33
CA ALA A 157 16.29 -1.67 4.91
C ALA A 157 15.37 -1.75 6.13
N VAL A 158 14.48 -0.79 6.29
CA VAL A 158 13.53 -0.71 7.41
C VAL A 158 12.12 -0.78 6.86
N LEU A 159 11.45 -1.90 7.11
CA LEU A 159 10.14 -2.19 6.54
C LEU A 159 9.12 -2.37 7.66
N GLN A 160 8.27 -1.37 7.85
CA GLN A 160 7.12 -1.47 8.75
C GLN A 160 5.98 -2.22 8.04
N PHE A 161 5.37 -3.17 8.72
CA PHE A 161 4.26 -3.97 8.18
C PHE A 161 3.26 -4.40 9.25
N TYR A 162 2.10 -4.89 8.80
CA TYR A 162 1.01 -5.40 9.63
C TYR A 162 0.70 -6.85 9.23
N PRO A 163 1.30 -7.85 9.88
CA PRO A 163 1.00 -9.25 9.60
C PRO A 163 -0.35 -9.65 10.20
N GLU A 164 -1.07 -10.54 9.52
CA GLU A 164 -2.34 -11.11 10.03
C GLU A 164 -2.10 -12.21 11.07
N ASN A 165 -1.01 -12.96 10.93
CA ASN A 165 -0.67 -14.11 11.76
C ASN A 165 0.86 -14.28 11.91
N GLY A 166 1.27 -15.15 12.83
CA GLY A 166 2.68 -15.47 13.04
C GLY A 166 3.34 -16.12 11.81
N GLU A 167 2.58 -16.94 11.08
CA GLU A 167 3.07 -17.61 9.86
C GLU A 167 3.50 -16.61 8.77
N GLN A 168 2.81 -15.48 8.62
CA GLN A 168 3.19 -14.41 7.69
C GLN A 168 4.49 -13.73 8.14
N VAL A 169 4.67 -13.53 9.45
CA VAL A 169 5.94 -12.99 9.99
C VAL A 169 7.09 -13.93 9.66
N GLU A 170 6.90 -15.23 9.92
CA GLU A 170 7.90 -16.26 9.61
C GLU A 170 8.19 -16.34 8.11
N LEU A 171 7.15 -16.32 7.26
CA LEU A 171 7.29 -16.37 5.80
C LEU A 171 8.10 -15.18 5.28
N ILE A 172 7.76 -13.96 5.71
CA ILE A 172 8.46 -12.73 5.32
C ILE A 172 9.93 -12.80 5.76
N THR A 173 10.14 -13.15 7.03
CA THR A 173 11.48 -13.23 7.62
C THR A 173 12.32 -14.28 6.90
N ALA A 174 11.77 -15.46 6.64
CA ALA A 174 12.44 -16.54 5.92
C ALA A 174 12.83 -16.15 4.49
N GLN A 175 11.99 -15.42 3.76
CA GLN A 175 12.35 -14.95 2.41
C GLN A 175 13.43 -13.87 2.45
N ALA A 176 13.41 -12.97 3.44
CA ALA A 176 14.46 -11.97 3.63
C ALA A 176 15.81 -12.64 3.94
N THR A 177 15.84 -13.60 4.87
CA THR A 177 17.04 -14.40 5.18
C THR A 177 17.55 -15.14 3.95
N LYS A 178 16.65 -15.79 3.22
CA LYS A 178 16.99 -16.53 2.00
C LYS A 178 17.57 -15.63 0.90
N ALA A 179 17.18 -14.35 0.86
CA ALA A 179 17.74 -13.39 -0.08
C ALA A 179 19.14 -12.88 0.31
N GLY A 180 19.61 -13.16 1.54
CA GLY A 180 20.93 -12.77 2.04
C GLY A 180 20.91 -11.68 3.12
N PHE A 181 19.74 -11.20 3.53
CA PHE A 181 19.65 -10.24 4.62
C PHE A 181 19.88 -10.90 5.99
N TYR A 182 20.46 -10.14 6.90
CA TYR A 182 20.43 -10.40 8.35
C TYR A 182 19.68 -9.27 9.05
N GLY A 183 19.35 -9.46 10.33
CA GLY A 183 18.62 -8.48 11.13
C GLY A 183 17.51 -9.11 11.95
N GLY A 184 16.33 -8.50 11.98
CA GLY A 184 15.21 -9.04 12.75
C GLY A 184 13.98 -8.15 12.79
N VAL A 185 12.94 -8.65 13.46
CA VAL A 185 11.70 -7.91 13.68
C VAL A 185 11.76 -7.20 15.03
N VAL A 186 11.52 -5.89 15.00
CA VAL A 186 11.36 -5.01 16.16
C VAL A 186 9.87 -4.72 16.33
N VAL A 187 9.37 -4.85 17.55
CA VAL A 187 7.95 -4.63 17.87
C VAL A 187 7.84 -3.48 18.86
N ASP A 188 7.36 -2.34 18.38
CA ASP A 188 7.03 -1.21 19.24
C ASP A 188 5.71 -1.45 19.95
N PHE A 189 5.62 -1.04 21.22
CA PHE A 189 4.43 -1.17 22.07
C PHE A 189 3.83 -2.59 22.07
N PRO A 190 4.61 -3.63 22.42
CA PRO A 190 4.18 -5.03 22.28
C PRO A 190 2.89 -5.36 23.05
N ASN A 191 2.65 -4.66 24.16
CA ASN A 191 1.50 -4.85 25.05
C ASN A 191 0.23 -4.10 24.58
N SER A 192 0.29 -3.29 23.52
CA SER A 192 -0.84 -2.47 23.06
C SER A 192 -1.35 -2.93 21.71
N ALA A 193 -2.55 -3.50 21.64
CA ALA A 193 -3.16 -3.89 20.36
C ALA A 193 -3.37 -2.70 19.38
N LYS A 194 -3.55 -1.48 19.91
CA LYS A 194 -3.80 -0.28 19.11
C LYS A 194 -2.51 0.42 18.64
N ALA A 195 -1.48 0.42 19.48
CA ALA A 195 -0.24 1.14 19.20
C ALA A 195 0.87 0.22 18.66
N LYS A 196 0.67 -1.10 18.64
CA LYS A 196 1.65 -2.07 18.18
C LYS A 196 2.07 -1.80 16.74
N LYS A 197 3.38 -1.69 16.53
CA LYS A 197 3.99 -1.57 15.19
C LYS A 197 5.09 -2.60 15.05
N MET A 198 5.03 -3.41 14.00
CA MET A 198 6.09 -4.35 13.66
C MET A 198 6.95 -3.76 12.55
N VAL A 199 8.26 -3.79 12.77
CA VAL A 199 9.26 -3.24 11.86
C VAL A 199 10.31 -4.29 11.61
N LEU A 200 10.44 -4.73 10.36
CA LEU A 200 11.51 -5.58 9.90
C LEU A 200 12.73 -4.69 9.61
N VAL A 201 13.80 -4.89 10.37
CA VAL A 201 15.06 -4.19 10.19
C VAL A 201 16.05 -5.17 9.58
N LEU A 202 16.45 -4.90 8.35
CA LEU A 202 17.34 -5.73 7.54
C LEU A 202 18.64 -4.99 7.24
N MET A 203 19.68 -5.76 7.02
CA MET A 203 21.01 -5.25 6.76
C MET A 203 21.72 -6.15 5.73
N THR A 204 22.60 -5.56 4.90
CA THR A 204 23.23 -6.23 3.75
C THR A 204 24.70 -6.64 3.98
N GLY A 205 25.42 -6.01 4.90
CA GLY A 205 26.76 -6.44 5.34
C GLY A 205 27.27 -5.77 6.62
N GLY A 206 27.95 -6.56 7.46
CA GLY A 206 28.48 -6.16 8.77
C GLY A 206 27.48 -6.30 9.93
N VAL A 207 27.81 -7.11 10.94
CA VAL A 207 26.95 -7.31 12.11
C VAL A 207 26.85 -6.00 12.90
N ALA A 208 25.68 -5.35 12.91
CA ALA A 208 25.40 -4.24 13.82
C ALA A 208 24.22 -4.58 14.74
N PRO A 209 24.18 -4.03 15.97
CA PRO A 209 23.08 -4.27 16.89
C PRO A 209 21.74 -3.80 16.32
N LEU A 210 20.70 -4.61 16.52
CA LEU A 210 19.32 -4.26 16.18
C LEU A 210 18.85 -3.06 17.00
N LEU A 211 18.02 -2.19 16.40
CA LEU A 211 17.46 -1.03 17.08
C LEU A 211 16.56 -1.45 18.25
N LYS A 212 16.56 -0.65 19.32
CA LYS A 212 15.73 -0.88 20.50
C LYS A 212 14.26 -0.53 20.18
N ALA A 213 13.34 -1.44 20.48
CA ALA A 213 11.91 -1.19 20.38
C ALA A 213 11.45 -0.09 21.34
N LEU A 214 10.45 0.68 20.92
CA LEU A 214 9.79 1.68 21.75
C LEU A 214 8.76 1.02 22.68
N GLY A 215 8.64 1.53 23.91
CA GLY A 215 7.63 1.07 24.87
C GLY A 215 7.97 -0.20 25.65
N VAL A 216 9.23 -0.67 25.59
CA VAL A 216 9.78 -1.69 26.49
C VAL A 216 10.57 -1.00 27.61
N GLU A 217 9.87 -0.64 28.68
CA GLU A 217 10.49 -0.29 29.96
C GLU A 217 10.75 -1.59 30.73
N ASN A 218 12.01 -2.06 30.68
CA ASN A 218 12.59 -3.07 31.58
C ASN A 218 12.10 -4.54 31.57
N GLU A 219 11.46 -5.09 30.54
CA GLU A 219 11.30 -6.57 30.46
C GLU A 219 11.13 -7.12 29.02
N ASP A 220 11.61 -8.37 28.86
CA ASP A 220 11.68 -9.30 27.73
C ASP A 220 11.64 -8.77 26.28
N ARG A 221 12.81 -8.90 25.62
CA ARG A 221 13.00 -8.68 24.19
C ARG A 221 12.19 -9.69 23.39
N GLN A 222 11.04 -9.30 22.85
CA GLN A 222 10.42 -10.01 21.72
C GLN A 222 11.08 -9.57 20.41
N THR A 223 12.40 -9.79 20.29
CA THR A 223 13.14 -9.63 19.05
C THR A 223 13.23 -10.97 18.34
N VAL A 224 12.54 -11.12 17.22
CA VAL A 224 12.76 -12.27 16.34
C VAL A 224 14.02 -11.98 15.55
N VAL A 225 15.14 -12.57 15.96
CA VAL A 225 16.45 -12.39 15.32
C VAL A 225 16.57 -13.35 14.15
N ILE A 226 16.97 -12.81 13.00
CA ILE A 226 17.43 -13.59 11.85
C ILE A 226 18.86 -14.05 12.18
N GLN A 227 19.02 -15.29 12.66
CA GLN A 227 20.34 -15.89 12.87
C GLN A 227 20.96 -16.35 11.55
N GLU A 228 22.27 -16.24 11.43
CA GLU A 228 23.02 -16.78 10.29
C GLU A 228 22.80 -18.30 10.20
N GLY A 229 22.36 -18.76 9.03
CA GLY A 229 22.42 -20.18 8.70
C GLY A 229 23.89 -20.58 8.66
N ASN A 230 24.28 -21.46 9.58
CA ASN A 230 25.62 -22.03 9.64
C ASN A 230 25.88 -22.80 8.32
N THR A 231 26.65 -22.20 7.41
CA THR A 231 27.28 -22.90 6.28
C THR A 231 28.37 -23.83 6.76
#